data_AF-A0A370DPS1-F1
#
_entry.id   AF-A0A370DPS1-F1
#
_cell.length_a   1.000
_cell.length_b   1.000
_cell.length_c   1.000
_cell.angle_alpha   90.00
_cell.angle_beta   90.00
_cell.angle_gamma   90.00
#
_symmetry.space_group_name_H-M   'P 1'
#
loop_
_entity.id
_entity.type
_entity.pdbx_description
1 polymer ?
#
loop_
_entity_poly.entity_id
_entity_poly.type
_entity_poly.pdbx_seq_one_letter_code
_entity_poly.pdbx_strand_id
1 'polypeptide(L)'
;MMIIANILVGFVAFLHVCFLVLEMFLWDKPFGLRTLGHTKEFAGVSKTLAMNQGLYNGFLAAGLVWGLYLGSAGNSIKIFFLSCVVIAGIFGGITASQKILLFQALPAFLALVALFLT
;
A
#
# COMPACT_ATOMS: atom_id res chain seq x y z
N MET A 1 -22.11 4.63 -7.58
CA MET A 1 -21.09 3.58 -7.31
C MET A 1 -19.66 4.05 -7.66
N MET A 2 -19.44 4.81 -8.74
CA MET A 2 -18.11 5.31 -9.14
C MET A 2 -17.42 6.19 -8.07
N ILE A 3 -18.19 6.97 -7.30
CA ILE A 3 -17.67 7.75 -6.16
C ILE A 3 -17.09 6.83 -5.08
N ILE A 4 -17.78 5.73 -4.75
CA ILE A 4 -17.32 4.77 -3.74
C ILE A 4 -16.03 4.10 -4.20
N ALA A 5 -15.96 3.67 -5.47
CA ALA A 5 -14.74 3.10 -6.04
C ALA A 5 -13.56 4.08 -5.95
N ASN A 6 -13.76 5.35 -6.36
CA ASN A 6 -12.70 6.35 -6.28
C ASN A 6 -12.27 6.68 -4.84
N ILE A 7 -13.21 6.69 -3.88
CA ILE A 7 -12.88 6.86 -2.44
C ILE A 7 -12.03 5.69 -1.96
N LEU A 8 -12.38 4.45 -2.31
CA LEU A 8 -11.61 3.27 -1.95
C LEU A 8 -10.22 3.28 -2.58
N VAL A 9 -10.09 3.65 -3.86
CA VAL A 9 -8.79 3.82 -4.52
C VAL A 9 -7.95 4.89 -3.80
N GLY A 10 -8.56 6.02 -3.45
CA GLY A 10 -7.90 7.10 -2.71
C GLY A 10 -7.44 6.65 -1.32
N PHE A 11 -8.26 5.86 -0.64
CA PHE A 11 -7.91 5.26 0.64
C PHE A 11 -6.71 4.30 0.54
N VAL A 12 -6.67 3.46 -0.50
CA VAL A 12 -5.52 2.57 -0.75
C VAL A 12 -4.27 3.39 -1.04
N ALA A 13 -4.36 4.43 -1.88
CA ALA A 13 -3.24 5.33 -2.15
C ALA A 13 -2.72 5.98 -0.85
N PHE A 14 -3.63 6.44 0.01
CA PHE A 14 -3.29 6.99 1.32
C PHE A 14 -2.57 5.98 2.21
N LEU A 15 -3.04 4.72 2.29
CA LEU A 15 -2.36 3.67 3.04
C LEU A 15 -0.92 3.44 2.56
N HIS A 16 -0.70 3.43 1.24
CA HIS A 16 0.65 3.29 0.69
C HIS A 16 1.55 4.49 0.99
N VAL A 17 1.00 5.71 1.09
CA VAL A 17 1.76 6.86 1.62
C VAL A 17 2.12 6.65 3.08
N CYS A 18 1.19 6.13 3.91
CA CYS A 18 1.48 5.80 5.30
C CYS A 18 2.58 4.73 5.42
N PHE A 19 2.54 3.68 4.58
CA PHE A 19 3.57 2.64 4.55
C PHE A 19 4.92 3.20 4.10
N LEU A 20 4.95 4.03 3.06
CA LEU A 20 6.15 4.76 2.65
C LEU A 20 6.75 5.53 3.83
N VAL A 21 5.93 6.31 4.55
CA VAL A 21 6.43 7.12 5.67
C VAL A 21 6.97 6.24 6.78
N LEU A 22 6.24 5.16 7.10
CA LEU A 22 6.63 4.20 8.12
C LEU A 22 7.97 3.53 7.78
N GLU A 23 8.13 3.06 6.55
CA GLU A 23 9.27 2.27 6.10
C GLU A 23 10.51 3.12 5.77
N MET A 24 10.34 4.33 5.21
CA MET A 24 11.47 5.20 4.85
C MET A 24 11.98 6.03 6.02
N PHE A 25 11.08 6.57 6.86
CA PHE A 25 11.45 7.58 7.84
C PHE A 25 11.34 7.10 9.28
N LEU A 26 10.40 6.19 9.57
CA LEU A 26 10.07 5.81 10.94
C LEU A 26 10.51 4.38 11.33
N TRP A 27 11.08 3.61 10.40
CA TRP A 27 11.40 2.19 10.56
C TRP A 27 12.20 1.87 11.84
N ASP A 28 13.27 2.63 12.07
CA ASP A 28 14.17 2.47 13.23
C ASP A 28 13.80 3.39 14.42
N LYS A 29 12.66 4.08 14.35
CA LYS A 29 12.18 5.01 15.38
C LYS A 29 11.24 4.30 16.36
N PRO A 30 11.05 4.81 17.60
CA PRO A 30 10.19 4.18 18.60
C PRO A 30 8.77 3.87 18.10
N PHE A 31 8.22 4.74 17.24
CA PHE A 31 6.93 4.52 16.60
C PHE A 31 6.94 3.32 15.64
N GLY A 32 7.92 3.23 14.72
CA GLY A 32 8.03 2.12 13.79
C GLY A 32 8.28 0.78 14.48
N LEU A 33 9.18 0.76 15.47
CA LEU A 33 9.44 -0.42 16.30
C LEU A 33 8.17 -0.94 16.98
N ARG A 34 7.34 -0.05 17.54
CA ARG A 34 6.08 -0.42 18.20
C ARG A 34 5.02 -0.90 17.21
N THR A 35 4.90 -0.24 16.06
CA THR A 35 3.88 -0.56 15.05
C THR A 35 4.18 -1.90 14.36
N LEU A 36 5.45 -2.15 14.03
CA LEU A 36 5.89 -3.33 13.29
C LEU A 36 6.35 -4.49 14.20
N GLY A 37 6.61 -4.22 15.49
CA GLY A 37 7.07 -5.22 16.44
C GLY A 37 8.53 -5.65 16.24
N HIS A 38 9.35 -4.78 15.65
CA HIS A 38 10.76 -5.06 15.40
C HIS A 38 11.64 -4.73 16.61
N THR A 39 12.73 -5.48 16.78
CA THR A 39 13.80 -5.09 17.70
C THR A 39 14.62 -3.95 17.10
N LYS A 40 15.25 -3.15 17.97
CA LYS A 40 16.11 -2.04 17.53
C LYS A 40 17.28 -2.53 16.67
N GLU A 41 17.84 -3.69 17.00
CA GLU A 41 18.93 -4.32 16.24
C GLU A 41 18.48 -4.71 14.83
N PHE A 42 17.37 -5.44 14.71
CA PHE A 42 16.81 -5.84 13.41
C PHE A 42 16.48 -4.61 12.55
N ALA A 43 15.81 -3.61 13.13
CA ALA A 43 15.46 -2.39 12.40
C ALA A 43 16.70 -1.62 11.94
N GLY A 44 17.78 -1.62 12.73
CA GLY A 44 19.05 -1.00 12.37
C GLY A 44 19.69 -1.65 11.14
N VAL A 45 19.81 -2.98 11.12
CA VAL A 45 20.45 -3.71 10.00
C VAL A 45 19.60 -3.76 8.74
N SER A 46 18.26 -3.70 8.86
CA SER A 46 17.32 -3.77 7.73
C SER A 46 16.89 -2.40 7.20
N LYS A 47 17.36 -1.30 7.79
CA LYS A 47 16.86 0.05 7.49
C LYS A 47 16.92 0.42 6.01
N THR A 48 18.04 0.17 5.35
CA THR A 48 18.21 0.52 3.92
C THR A 48 17.30 -0.30 3.02
N LEU A 49 17.06 -1.57 3.37
CA LEU A 49 16.10 -2.43 2.68
C LEU A 49 14.67 -1.90 2.85
N ALA A 50 14.29 -1.53 4.08
CA ALA A 50 12.98 -0.94 4.37
C ALA A 50 12.78 0.39 3.63
N MET A 51 13.80 1.25 3.55
CA MET A 51 13.73 2.49 2.78
C MET A 51 13.40 2.23 1.30
N ASN A 52 13.95 1.16 0.71
CA ASN A 52 13.65 0.80 -0.67
C ASN A 52 12.22 0.23 -0.83
N GLN A 53 11.76 -0.56 0.15
CA GLN A 53 10.35 -1.02 0.19
C GLN A 53 9.39 0.17 0.28
N GLY A 54 9.70 1.16 1.12
CA GLY A 54 8.91 2.37 1.27
C GLY A 54 8.85 3.21 0.00
N LEU A 55 9.95 3.28 -0.76
CA LEU A 55 9.96 3.96 -2.06
C LEU A 55 9.02 3.28 -3.07
N TYR A 56 9.01 1.94 -3.10
CA TYR A 56 8.07 1.19 -3.94
C TYR A 56 6.61 1.46 -3.56
N ASN A 57 6.31 1.54 -2.27
CA ASN A 57 4.99 1.98 -1.78
C ASN A 57 4.64 3.39 -2.31
N GLY A 58 5.61 4.29 -2.41
CA GLY A 58 5.45 5.60 -3.03
C GLY A 58 5.05 5.53 -4.50
N PHE A 59 5.66 4.64 -5.29
CA PHE A 59 5.29 4.45 -6.69
C PHE A 59 3.87 3.92 -6.84
N LEU A 60 3.45 3.00 -5.96
CA LEU A 60 2.07 2.49 -5.94
C LEU A 60 1.08 3.61 -5.65
N ALA A 61 1.34 4.43 -4.61
CA ALA A 61 0.50 5.57 -4.28
C ALA A 61 0.43 6.58 -5.45
N ALA A 62 1.57 6.93 -6.05
CA ALA A 62 1.65 7.87 -7.17
C ALA A 62 0.84 7.38 -8.38
N GLY A 63 0.94 6.09 -8.72
CA GLY A 63 0.18 5.47 -9.81
C GLY A 63 -1.33 5.52 -9.57
N LEU A 64 -1.78 5.23 -8.35
CA LEU A 64 -3.20 5.30 -7.97
C LEU A 64 -3.74 6.74 -8.00
N VAL A 65 -2.98 7.71 -7.46
CA VAL A 65 -3.34 9.13 -7.51
C VAL A 65 -3.39 9.63 -8.96
N TRP A 66 -2.45 9.22 -9.80
CA TRP A 66 -2.45 9.54 -11.22
C TRP A 66 -3.68 8.97 -11.93
N GLY A 67 -4.02 7.71 -11.68
CA GLY A 67 -5.23 7.09 -12.21
C GLY A 67 -6.51 7.82 -11.76
N LEU A 68 -6.57 8.27 -10.50
CA LEU A 68 -7.68 9.08 -9.98
C LEU A 68 -7.80 10.43 -10.68
N TYR A 69 -6.67 11.13 -10.86
CA TYR A 69 -6.62 12.42 -11.53
C TYR A 69 -7.17 12.37 -12.96
N LEU A 70 -6.91 11.26 -13.68
CA LEU A 70 -7.42 11.05 -15.04
C LEU A 70 -8.91 10.64 -15.12
N GLY A 71 -9.60 10.49 -13.99
CA GLY A 71 -11.01 10.09 -13.98
C GLY A 71 -11.23 8.71 -14.60
N SER A 72 -12.16 8.60 -15.56
CA SER A 72 -12.46 7.34 -16.27
C SER A 72 -11.32 6.89 -17.20
N ALA A 73 -10.58 7.83 -17.80
CA ALA A 73 -9.43 7.52 -18.65
C ALA A 73 -8.29 6.84 -17.87
N GLY A 74 -8.27 6.99 -16.54
CA GLY A 74 -7.30 6.34 -15.66
C GLY A 74 -7.71 4.96 -15.14
N ASN A 75 -8.85 4.39 -15.56
CA ASN A 75 -9.35 3.13 -14.98
C ASN A 75 -8.38 1.95 -15.18
N SER A 76 -7.73 1.83 -16.33
CA SER A 76 -6.72 0.79 -16.58
C SER A 76 -5.52 0.92 -15.63
N ILE A 77 -5.09 2.15 -15.34
CA ILE A 77 -4.00 2.44 -14.40
C ILE A 77 -4.42 2.02 -12.98
N LYS A 78 -5.62 2.41 -12.54
CA LYS A 78 -6.16 2.01 -11.22
C LYS A 78 -6.21 0.49 -11.10
N ILE A 79 -6.76 -0.20 -12.09
CA ILE A 79 -6.87 -1.67 -12.11
C ILE A 79 -5.49 -2.31 -12.00
N PHE A 80 -4.52 -1.86 -12.79
CA PHE A 80 -3.16 -2.39 -12.78
C PHE A 80 -2.52 -2.25 -11.40
N PHE A 81 -2.48 -1.04 -10.84
CA PHE A 81 -1.87 -0.79 -9.54
C PHE A 81 -2.60 -1.52 -8.41
N LEU A 82 -3.93 -1.50 -8.37
CA LEU A 82 -4.70 -2.24 -7.36
C LEU A 82 -4.44 -3.76 -7.44
N SER A 83 -4.32 -4.31 -8.65
CA SER A 83 -3.98 -5.73 -8.84
C SER A 83 -2.59 -6.04 -8.29
N CYS A 84 -1.60 -5.19 -8.58
CA CYS A 84 -0.26 -5.31 -7.98
C CYS A 84 -0.31 -5.26 -6.45
N VAL A 85 -1.08 -4.34 -5.86
CA VAL A 85 -1.23 -4.22 -4.41
C VAL A 85 -1.85 -5.47 -3.80
N VAL A 86 -2.89 -6.03 -4.43
CA VAL A 86 -3.53 -7.28 -3.98
C VAL A 86 -2.54 -8.44 -4.01
N ILE A 87 -1.84 -8.63 -5.13
CA ILE A 87 -0.86 -9.71 -5.30
C ILE A 87 0.28 -9.59 -4.27
N ALA A 88 0.86 -8.40 -4.15
CA ALA A 88 1.92 -8.13 -3.17
C ALA A 88 1.42 -8.29 -1.73
N GLY A 89 0.18 -7.87 -1.45
CA GLY A 89 -0.44 -8.01 -0.14
C GLY A 89 -0.70 -9.47 0.25
N ILE A 90 -1.11 -10.31 -0.71
CA ILE A 90 -1.25 -11.76 -0.50
C ILE A 90 0.13 -12.37 -0.22
N PHE A 91 1.11 -12.08 -1.06
CA PHE A 91 2.46 -12.63 -0.90
C PHE A 91 3.09 -12.21 0.43
N GLY A 92 3.04 -10.91 0.78
CA GLY A 92 3.52 -10.39 2.07
C GLY A 92 2.72 -10.94 3.26
N GLY A 93 1.41 -11.15 3.07
CA GLY A 93 0.52 -11.78 4.03
C GLY A 93 0.94 -13.19 4.44
N ILE A 94 1.40 -13.97 3.47
CA ILE A 94 1.86 -15.35 3.66
C ILE A 94 3.31 -15.38 4.18
N THR A 95 4.16 -14.47 3.72
CA THR A 95 5.62 -14.56 3.96
C THR A 95 6.12 -13.73 5.13
N ALA A 96 5.45 -12.64 5.49
CA ALA A 96 5.94 -11.69 6.50
C ALA A 96 4.96 -11.49 7.66
N SER A 97 3.70 -11.15 7.38
CA SER A 97 2.71 -10.94 8.44
C SER A 97 1.28 -11.02 7.93
N GLN A 98 0.43 -11.79 8.61
CA GLN A 98 -1.00 -11.86 8.32
C GLN A 98 -1.70 -10.49 8.38
N LYS A 99 -1.16 -9.52 9.12
CA LYS A 99 -1.66 -8.15 9.16
C LYS A 99 -1.66 -7.48 7.78
N ILE A 100 -0.73 -7.87 6.90
CA ILE A 100 -0.63 -7.34 5.53
C ILE A 100 -1.87 -7.74 4.71
N LEU A 101 -2.44 -8.92 4.93
CA LEU A 101 -3.70 -9.31 4.28
C LEU A 101 -4.83 -8.33 4.64
N LEU A 102 -4.91 -7.95 5.92
CA LEU A 102 -5.97 -7.10 6.42
C LEU A 102 -5.80 -5.62 6.03
N PHE A 103 -4.58 -5.09 6.14
CA PHE A 103 -4.33 -3.65 5.95
C PHE A 103 -3.92 -3.27 4.53
N GLN A 104 -3.46 -4.22 3.70
CA GLN A 104 -3.04 -3.94 2.33
C GLN A 104 -3.89 -4.70 1.29
N ALA A 105 -3.97 -6.03 1.40
CA ALA A 105 -4.65 -6.82 0.36
C ALA A 105 -6.16 -6.58 0.34
N LEU A 106 -6.82 -6.62 1.50
CA LEU A 106 -8.27 -6.48 1.61
C LEU A 106 -8.78 -5.11 1.12
N PRO A 107 -8.23 -3.95 1.53
CA PRO A 107 -8.68 -2.66 1.02
C PRO A 107 -8.51 -2.53 -0.50
N ALA A 108 -7.39 -3.01 -1.04
CA ALA A 108 -7.12 -2.98 -2.48
C ALA A 108 -8.07 -3.90 -3.26
N PHE A 109 -8.37 -5.08 -2.72
CA PHE A 109 -9.34 -5.99 -3.32
C PHE A 109 -10.75 -5.38 -3.35
N LEU A 110 -11.17 -4.77 -2.25
CA LEU A 110 -12.47 -4.08 -2.18
C LEU A 110 -12.54 -2.91 -3.17
N ALA A 111 -11.46 -2.13 -3.30
CA ALA A 111 -11.36 -1.06 -4.30
C ALA A 111 -11.44 -1.60 -5.74
N LEU A 112 -10.77 -2.71 -6.02
CA LEU A 112 -10.76 -3.36 -7.33
C LEU A 112 -12.14 -3.89 -7.70
N VAL A 113 -12.81 -4.60 -6.79
CA VAL A 113 -14.18 -5.08 -6.98
C VAL A 113 -15.13 -3.91 -7.20
N ALA A 114 -15.04 -2.85 -6.39
CA ALA A 114 -15.88 -1.67 -6.55
C ALA A 114 -15.70 -1.01 -7.92
N LEU A 115 -14.48 -1.00 -8.48
CA LEU A 115 -14.18 -0.43 -9.79
C LEU A 115 -14.74 -1.28 -10.95
N PHE A 116 -14.80 -2.60 -10.81
CA PHE A 116 -15.40 -3.50 -11.81
C PHE A 116 -16.94 -3.48 -11.79
N LEU A 117 -17.55 -3.06 -10.69
CA LEU A 117 -19.01 -2.97 -10.52
C LEU A 117 -19.57 -1.58 -10.89
N THR A 118 -18.76 -0.71 -11.50
CA THR A 118 -19.09 0.70 -11.83
C THR A 118 -18.87 1.03 -13.28
#